data_AF-A0A1A8HVT6-F1
#
_entry.id   AF-A0A1A8HVT6-F1
#
_cell.length_a   1.000
_cell.length_b   1.000
_cell.length_c   1.000
_cell.angle_alpha   90.00
_cell.angle_beta   90.00
_cell.angle_gamma   90.00
#
_symmetry.space_group_name_H-M   'P 1'
#
loop_
_entity.id
_entity.type
_entity.pdbx_description
1 polymer ?
#
loop_
_entity_poly.entity_id
_entity_poly.type
_entity_poly.pdbx_seq_one_letter_code
_entity_poly.pdbx_strand_id
1 'polypeptide(L)'
;QNKVSLEETQLTCMYNYVKGDPDATSFHLYPPNMLLYYDYSLVPQSRCRSYFAQLGNADFFIFSSVLSYKRTALFVNARSCLGITNTSLTLDHISVLGNMCCMLDGS
;
A
#
# COMPACT_ATOMS: atom_id res chain seq x y z
N GLN A 1 -10.47 -18.42 4.80
CA GLN A 1 -10.39 -17.68 6.07
C GLN A 1 -11.43 -16.58 6.05
N ASN A 2 -12.33 -16.54 7.02
CA ASN A 2 -13.25 -15.41 7.20
C ASN A 2 -12.44 -14.24 7.76
N LYS A 3 -11.86 -13.42 6.86
CA LYS A 3 -11.17 -12.18 7.27
C LYS A 3 -12.24 -11.17 7.69
N VAL A 4 -12.08 -10.61 8.88
CA VAL A 4 -12.91 -9.48 9.32
C VAL A 4 -12.68 -8.32 8.35
N SER A 5 -13.76 -7.81 7.76
CA SER A 5 -13.69 -6.56 6.99
C SER A 5 -13.53 -5.41 7.98
N LEU A 6 -12.43 -4.67 7.86
CA LEU A 6 -12.17 -3.50 8.67
C LEU A 6 -12.53 -2.26 7.87
N GLU A 7 -13.18 -1.29 8.51
CA GLU A 7 -13.55 -0.02 7.90
C GLU A 7 -12.40 1.00 7.96
N GLU A 8 -12.46 2.05 7.13
CA GLU A 8 -11.43 3.11 7.05
C GLU A 8 -11.07 3.72 8.42
N THR A 9 -12.06 3.94 9.29
CA THR A 9 -11.85 4.48 10.65
C THR A 9 -11.10 3.51 11.56
N GLN A 10 -11.33 2.21 11.42
CA GLN A 10 -10.62 1.18 12.19
C GLN A 10 -9.17 1.08 11.73
N LEU A 11 -8.94 1.08 10.41
CA LEU A 11 -7.62 0.99 9.81
C LEU A 11 -6.75 2.21 10.14
N THR A 12 -7.33 3.42 10.08
CA THR A 12 -6.62 4.65 10.49
C THR A 12 -6.32 4.69 11.99
N CYS A 13 -7.24 4.18 12.83
CA CYS A 13 -7.00 4.03 14.27
C CYS A 13 -5.83 3.07 14.54
N MET A 14 -5.79 1.91 13.88
CA MET A 14 -4.69 0.95 14.00
C MET A 14 -3.35 1.58 13.61
N TYR A 15 -3.29 2.32 12.50
CA TYR A 15 -2.07 3.05 12.13
C TYR A 15 -1.65 4.08 13.18
N ASN A 16 -2.58 4.87 13.70
CA ASN A 16 -2.28 5.83 14.74
C ASN A 16 -1.70 5.20 16.02
N TYR A 17 -2.09 3.96 16.32
CA TYR A 17 -1.54 3.19 17.43
C TYR A 17 -0.10 2.71 17.18
N VAL A 18 0.20 2.16 16.00
CA VAL A 18 1.51 1.51 15.75
C VAL A 18 2.57 2.42 15.15
N LYS A 19 2.22 3.63 14.66
CA LYS A 19 3.17 4.50 13.93
C LYS A 19 4.41 4.92 14.73
N GLY A 20 4.39 4.78 16.06
CA GLY A 20 5.54 5.04 16.94
C GLY A 20 6.25 3.78 17.46
N ASP A 21 5.84 2.60 17.02
CA ASP A 21 6.41 1.32 17.43
C ASP A 21 7.79 1.10 16.78
N PRO A 22 8.80 0.57 17.49
CA PRO A 22 10.04 0.09 16.89
C PRO A 22 9.86 -0.79 15.65
N ASP A 23 8.80 -1.60 15.62
CA ASP A 23 8.48 -2.53 14.53
C ASP A 23 7.59 -1.93 13.44
N ALA A 24 7.36 -0.61 13.44
CA ALA A 24 6.52 0.09 12.47
C ALA A 24 6.92 -0.22 11.00
N THR A 25 8.19 -0.54 10.73
CA THR A 25 8.65 -0.91 9.38
C THR A 25 8.58 -2.41 9.05
N SER A 26 8.15 -3.24 10.00
CA SER A 26 7.91 -4.68 9.84
C SER A 26 6.52 -4.95 9.24
N PHE A 27 6.30 -4.46 8.01
CA PHE A 27 4.98 -4.40 7.35
C PHE A 27 4.17 -5.70 7.32
N HIS A 28 4.83 -6.86 7.34
CA HIS A 28 4.18 -8.17 7.37
C HIS A 28 3.42 -8.48 8.67
N LEU A 29 3.70 -7.73 9.75
CA LEU A 29 3.00 -7.84 11.03
C LEU A 29 1.64 -7.14 11.03
N TYR A 30 1.36 -6.32 10.02
CA TYR A 30 0.15 -5.50 9.96
C TYR A 30 -0.78 -5.95 8.83
N PRO A 31 -2.11 -5.76 8.96
CA PRO A 31 -3.04 -6.03 7.88
C PRO A 31 -2.71 -5.22 6.61
N PRO A 32 -2.76 -5.80 5.40
CA PRO A 32 -2.48 -5.07 4.16
C PRO A 32 -3.31 -3.79 3.99
N ASN A 33 -4.61 -3.82 4.33
CA ASN A 33 -5.49 -2.65 4.23
C ASN A 33 -5.08 -1.53 5.18
N MET A 34 -4.39 -1.83 6.29
CA MET A 34 -3.90 -0.80 7.19
C MET A 34 -2.74 -0.02 6.56
N LEU A 35 -1.92 -0.69 5.75
CA LEU A 35 -0.79 -0.07 5.04
C LEU A 35 -1.24 0.98 4.02
N LEU A 36 -2.51 0.99 3.61
CA LEU A 36 -3.10 2.05 2.77
C LEU A 36 -3.08 3.43 3.42
N TYR A 37 -3.07 3.46 4.76
CA TYR A 37 -3.11 4.69 5.56
C TYR A 37 -1.73 5.06 6.14
N TYR A 38 -0.70 4.27 5.84
CA TYR A 38 0.66 4.53 6.28
C TYR A 38 1.18 5.86 5.75
N ASP A 39 1.97 6.57 6.56
CA ASP A 39 2.75 7.68 6.05
C ASP A 39 3.96 7.13 5.28
N TYR A 40 3.86 7.13 3.95
CA TYR A 40 4.92 6.62 3.09
C TYR A 40 6.24 7.40 3.24
N SER A 41 6.22 8.65 3.71
CA SER A 41 7.45 9.42 3.96
C SER A 41 8.33 8.80 5.05
N LEU A 42 7.76 7.94 5.90
CA LEU A 42 8.46 7.22 6.96
C LEU A 42 8.97 5.83 6.50
N VAL A 43 8.67 5.40 5.27
CA VAL A 43 9.14 4.13 4.72
C VAL A 43 10.56 4.30 4.20
N PRO A 44 11.57 3.60 4.77
CA PRO A 44 12.93 3.69 4.26
C PRO A 44 13.01 3.20 2.81
N GLN A 45 13.79 3.88 1.96
CA GLN A 45 13.94 3.49 0.55
C GLN A 45 14.38 2.03 0.38
N SER A 46 15.28 1.55 1.23
CA SER A 46 15.73 0.14 1.23
C SER A 46 14.61 -0.86 1.55
N ARG A 47 13.51 -0.41 2.17
CA ARG A 47 12.34 -1.21 2.54
C ARG A 47 11.11 -0.93 1.68
N CYS A 48 11.15 0.04 0.76
CA CYS A 48 9.98 0.43 -0.02
C CYS A 48 9.37 -0.75 -0.80
N ARG A 49 10.22 -1.64 -1.33
CA ARG A 49 9.77 -2.82 -2.06
C ARG A 49 9.03 -3.80 -1.16
N SER A 50 9.51 -3.99 0.07
CA SER A 50 8.83 -4.82 1.07
C SER A 50 7.48 -4.21 1.50
N TYR A 51 7.40 -2.88 1.57
CA TYR A 51 6.15 -2.18 1.84
C TYR A 51 5.13 -2.45 0.73
N PHE A 52 5.51 -2.23 -0.54
CA PHE A 52 4.59 -2.43 -1.67
C PHE A 52 4.22 -3.90 -1.88
N ALA A 53 5.13 -4.84 -1.64
CA ALA A 53 4.81 -6.27 -1.70
C ALA A 53 3.73 -6.67 -0.69
N GLN A 54 3.75 -6.08 0.51
CA GLN A 54 2.70 -6.33 1.51
C GLN A 54 1.41 -5.57 1.17
N LEU A 55 1.53 -4.29 0.80
CA LEU A 55 0.41 -3.44 0.38
C LEU A 55 -0.32 -4.01 -0.85
N GLY A 56 0.38 -4.71 -1.73
CA GLY A 56 -0.19 -5.36 -2.92
C GLY A 56 -1.28 -6.39 -2.59
N ASN A 57 -1.40 -6.83 -1.34
CA ASN A 57 -2.49 -7.71 -0.89
C ASN A 57 -3.72 -6.94 -0.36
N ALA A 58 -3.70 -5.61 -0.39
CA ALA A 58 -4.77 -4.77 0.13
C ALA A 58 -5.96 -4.66 -0.85
N ASP A 59 -7.11 -4.28 -0.31
CA ASP A 59 -8.26 -3.80 -1.08
C ASP A 59 -8.17 -2.28 -1.25
N PHE A 60 -7.82 -1.82 -2.44
CA PHE A 60 -7.67 -0.39 -2.74
C PHE A 60 -9.00 0.34 -2.98
N PHE A 61 -10.14 -0.35 -2.96
CA PHE A 61 -11.46 0.25 -3.11
C PHE A 61 -12.07 0.70 -1.78
N ILE A 62 -11.39 0.43 -0.65
CA ILE A 62 -11.84 0.79 0.69
C ILE A 62 -11.83 2.30 1.00
N PHE A 63 -11.07 3.09 0.25
CA PHE A 63 -10.96 4.53 0.51
C PHE A 63 -12.32 5.22 0.40
N SER A 64 -12.63 6.06 1.39
CA SER A 64 -13.74 7.01 1.26
C SER A 64 -13.52 7.96 0.08
N SER A 65 -14.58 8.66 -0.33
CA SER A 65 -14.46 9.71 -1.36
C SER A 65 -13.40 10.76 -1.00
N VAL A 66 -13.28 11.10 0.29
CA VAL A 66 -12.31 12.06 0.82
C VAL A 66 -10.87 11.56 0.67
N LEU A 67 -10.63 10.26 0.90
CA LEU A 67 -9.28 9.67 0.84
C LEU A 67 -8.96 8.98 -0.48
N SER A 68 -9.85 9.05 -1.48
CA SER A 68 -9.68 8.43 -2.79
C SER A 68 -8.39 8.85 -3.53
N TYR A 69 -7.88 10.06 -3.27
CA TYR A 69 -6.61 10.56 -3.82
C TYR A 69 -5.39 9.69 -3.44
N LYS A 70 -5.48 8.94 -2.32
CA LYS A 70 -4.39 8.07 -1.86
C LYS A 70 -4.07 6.97 -2.87
N ARG A 71 -5.03 6.51 -3.69
CA ARG A 71 -4.77 5.53 -4.76
C ARG A 71 -3.69 6.03 -5.72
N THR A 72 -3.88 7.24 -6.25
CA THR A 72 -2.93 7.87 -7.18
C THR A 72 -1.58 8.11 -6.50
N ALA A 73 -1.58 8.61 -5.26
CA ALA A 73 -0.36 8.84 -4.50
C ALA A 73 0.44 7.54 -4.26
N LEU A 74 -0.24 6.46 -3.87
CA LEU A 74 0.38 5.15 -3.66
C LEU A 74 0.97 4.60 -4.96
N PHE A 75 0.27 4.76 -6.08
CA PHE A 75 0.81 4.31 -7.37
C PHE A 75 2.04 5.10 -7.80
N VAL A 76 2.05 6.43 -7.63
CA VAL A 76 3.23 7.26 -7.90
C VAL A 76 4.42 6.83 -7.04
N ASN A 77 4.19 6.57 -5.75
CA ASN A 77 5.21 6.09 -4.83
C ASN A 77 5.72 4.69 -5.22
N ALA A 78 4.84 3.79 -5.65
CA ALA A 78 5.21 2.45 -6.11
C ALA A 78 6.09 2.50 -7.36
N ARG A 79 5.73 3.35 -8.33
CA ARG A 79 6.54 3.57 -9.53
C ARG A 79 7.93 4.09 -9.18
N SER A 80 8.01 5.07 -8.28
CA SER A 80 9.29 5.61 -7.82
C SER A 80 10.14 4.54 -7.12
N CYS A 81 9.53 3.76 -6.22
CA CYS A 81 10.21 2.67 -5.51
C CYS A 81 10.75 1.59 -6.47
N LEU A 82 9.97 1.21 -7.48
CA LEU A 82 10.29 0.13 -8.40
C LEU A 82 11.08 0.57 -9.64
N GLY A 83 11.33 1.87 -9.81
CA GLY A 83 12.02 2.40 -11.00
C GLY A 83 11.20 2.32 -12.29
N ILE A 84 9.86 2.37 -12.19
CA ILE A 84 8.94 2.25 -13.34
C ILE A 84 8.83 3.61 -14.04
N THR A 85 9.54 3.79 -15.14
CA THR A 85 9.58 5.05 -15.90
C THR A 85 8.56 5.10 -17.05
N ASN A 86 8.10 3.95 -17.56
CA ASN A 86 7.16 3.84 -18.67
C ASN A 86 5.86 3.12 -18.24
N THR A 87 5.01 2.78 -19.21
CA THR A 87 3.74 2.06 -19.01
C THR A 87 3.89 0.53 -19.02
N SER A 88 5.11 0.01 -19.20
CA SER A 88 5.36 -1.42 -19.27
C SER A 88 5.73 -1.99 -17.91
N LEU A 89 4.99 -3.01 -17.48
CA LEU A 89 5.28 -3.74 -16.25
C LEU A 89 5.99 -5.06 -16.57
N THR A 90 7.06 -5.34 -15.84
CA THR A 90 7.70 -6.66 -15.86
C THR A 90 6.95 -7.62 -14.93
N LEU A 91 7.20 -8.92 -15.05
CA LEU A 91 6.68 -9.91 -14.10
C LEU A 91 7.08 -9.57 -12.65
N ASP A 92 8.28 -9.04 -12.49
CA ASP A 92 8.79 -8.58 -11.20
C ASP A 92 7.95 -7.43 -10.63
N HIS A 93 7.63 -6.42 -11.44
CA HIS A 93 6.75 -5.31 -11.03
C HIS A 93 5.37 -5.81 -10.64
N ILE A 94 4.78 -6.70 -11.45
CA ILE A 94 3.43 -7.26 -11.20
C ILE A 94 3.44 -8.03 -9.87
N SER A 95 4.48 -8.79 -9.58
CA SER A 95 4.60 -9.56 -8.34
C SER A 95 4.63 -8.69 -7.07
N VAL A 96 5.17 -7.46 -7.16
CA VAL A 96 5.20 -6.52 -6.05
C VAL A 96 3.92 -5.71 -5.96
N LEU A 97 3.38 -5.25 -7.09
CA LEU A 97 2.19 -4.41 -7.13
C LEU A 97 0.93 -5.18 -6.71
N GLY A 98 0.81 -6.46 -7.07
CA GLY A 98 -0.34 -7.29 -6.70
C GLY A 98 -1.68 -6.65 -7.11
N ASN A 99 -2.62 -6.56 -6.17
CA ASN A 99 -3.94 -5.94 -6.36
C ASN A 99 -3.86 -4.46 -6.77
N MET A 100 -2.73 -3.78 -6.57
CA MET A 100 -2.54 -2.40 -7.07
C MET A 100 -2.68 -2.35 -8.60
N CYS A 101 -2.32 -3.42 -9.31
CA CYS A 101 -2.48 -3.50 -10.76
C CYS A 101 -3.94 -3.38 -11.20
N CYS A 102 -4.91 -3.75 -10.35
CA CYS A 102 -6.33 -3.64 -10.65
C CYS A 102 -6.85 -2.19 -10.60
N MET A 103 -6.04 -1.24 -10.15
CA MET A 103 -6.34 0.19 -10.24
C MET A 103 -5.77 0.85 -11.50
N LEU A 104 -5.05 0.11 -12.33
CA LEU A 104 -4.45 0.65 -13.53
C LEU A 104 -5.50 0.66 -14.63
N ASP A 105 -5.95 1.85 -14.97
CA ASP A 105 -6.78 2.06 -16.14
C ASP A 105 -5.89 1.79 -17.37
N GLY A 106 -6.21 0.76 -18.15
CA GLY A 106 -5.57 0.52 -19.43
C GLY A 106 -5.92 1.65 -20.37
N SER A 107 -4.95 2.50 -20.69
CA SER A 107 -5.05 3.51 -21.75
C SER A 107 -4.36 3.02 -23.02
#